data_AF-A0A916FCC1-F1
#
_entry.id   AF-A0A916FCC1-F1
#
_cell.length_a   1.000
_cell.length_b   1.000
_cell.length_c   1.000
_cell.angle_alpha   90.00
_cell.angle_beta   90.00
_cell.angle_gamma   90.00
#
_symmetry.space_group_name_H-M   'P 1'
#
loop_
_entity.id
_entity.type
_entity.pdbx_description
1 polymer ?
#
loop_
_entity_poly.entity_id
_entity_poly.type
_entity_poly.pdbx_seq_one_letter_code
_entity_poly.pdbx_strand_id
1 'polypeptide(L)'
;MLDTRIILSGVWVALMLTYLLGDVLRIFSGDVAKMGGTQHFTQGMWLGIAILMVMPILMVVLSLTLPYPVNRWANLIVAVFFFLFNLVGLPTYPSAYDKFLIVVGLVFNVLTVWYAGQWV
;
A
#
# COMPACT_ATOMS: atom_id res chain seq x y z
N MET A 1 -15.71 8.52 16.15
CA MET A 1 -15.93 7.40 15.19
C MET A 1 -15.81 7.84 13.75
N LEU A 2 -16.51 8.90 13.32
CA LEU A 2 -16.40 9.41 11.95
C LEU A 2 -14.98 9.92 11.64
N ASP A 3 -14.36 10.66 12.56
CA ASP A 3 -12.99 11.17 12.38
C ASP A 3 -11.98 10.05 12.14
N THR A 4 -12.05 8.98 12.92
CA THR A 4 -11.18 7.80 12.76
C THR A 4 -11.35 7.15 11.38
N ARG A 5 -12.60 7.05 10.89
CA ARG A 5 -12.88 6.52 9.54
C ARG A 5 -12.27 7.38 8.45
N ILE A 6 -12.39 8.70 8.58
CA ILE A 6 -11.82 9.67 7.63
C ILE A 6 -10.29 9.61 7.67
N ILE A 7 -9.68 9.54 8.85
CA ILE A 7 -8.23 9.41 9.02
C ILE A 7 -7.74 8.12 8.37
N LEU A 8 -8.35 6.97 8.66
CA LEU A 8 -7.97 5.68 8.07
C LEU A 8 -8.11 5.71 6.53
N SER A 9 -9.22 6.24 6.02
CA SER A 9 -9.43 6.43 4.58
C SER A 9 -8.33 7.30 3.96
N GLY A 10 -7.98 8.43 4.60
CA GLY A 10 -6.91 9.32 4.17
C GLY A 10 -5.53 8.67 4.18
N VAL A 11 -5.23 7.83 5.18
CA VAL A 11 -3.96 7.08 5.23
C VAL A 11 -3.87 6.07 4.09
N TRP A 12 -4.97 5.38 3.74
CA TRP A 12 -5.00 4.49 2.57
C TRP A 12 -4.81 5.23 1.23
N VAL A 13 -5.39 6.43 1.10
CA VAL A 13 -5.14 7.29 -0.06
C VAL A 13 -3.65 7.66 -0.14
N ALA A 14 -3.06 8.08 0.97
CA ALA A 14 -1.64 8.45 1.01
C ALA A 14 -0.73 7.26 0.65
N LEU A 15 -1.04 6.06 1.16
CA LEU A 15 -0.31 4.84 0.81
C LEU A 15 -0.39 4.55 -0.70
N MET A 16 -1.59 4.62 -1.29
CA MET A 16 -1.74 4.40 -2.74
C MET A 16 -1.03 5.41 -3.60
N LEU A 17 -1.11 6.69 -3.25
CA LEU A 17 -0.39 7.74 -3.97
C LEU A 17 1.13 7.54 -3.88
N THR A 18 1.63 6.99 -2.77
CA THR A 18 3.05 6.66 -2.60
C THR A 18 3.48 5.54 -3.54
N TYR A 19 2.67 4.48 -3.68
CA TYR A 19 2.93 3.42 -4.66
C TYR A 19 2.92 3.95 -6.09
N LEU A 20 1.91 4.74 -6.46
CA LEU A 20 1.81 5.32 -7.79
C LEU A 20 2.98 6.27 -8.10
N LEU A 21 3.43 7.06 -7.12
CA LEU A 21 4.62 7.88 -7.28
C LEU A 21 5.86 7.03 -7.54
N GLY A 22 6.02 5.91 -6.82
CA GLY A 22 7.10 4.95 -7.06
C GLY A 22 7.08 4.38 -8.47
N ASP A 23 5.90 3.98 -8.95
CA ASP A 23 5.72 3.46 -10.31
C ASP A 23 6.09 4.50 -11.37
N VAL A 24 5.61 5.74 -11.20
CA VAL A 24 5.95 6.87 -12.08
C VAL A 24 7.46 7.08 -12.11
N LEU A 25 8.11 7.17 -10.95
CA LEU A 25 9.56 7.38 -10.89
C LEU A 25 10.35 6.23 -11.52
N ARG A 26 9.92 4.97 -11.37
CA ARG A 26 10.55 3.81 -12.05
C ARG A 26 10.48 3.87 -13.56
N ILE A 27 9.36 4.36 -14.10
CA ILE A 27 9.20 4.55 -15.54
C ILE A 27 10.18 5.62 -16.03
N PHE A 28 10.25 6.77 -15.34
CA PHE A 28 11.11 7.89 -15.76
C PHE A 28 12.60 7.69 -15.50
N SER A 29 12.98 6.93 -14.47
CA SER A 29 14.38 6.63 -14.13
C SER A 29 15.00 5.55 -15.03
N GLY A 30 14.17 4.85 -15.82
CA GLY A 30 14.56 3.68 -16.60
C GLY A 30 14.76 2.41 -15.76
N ASP A 31 14.41 2.43 -14.47
CA ASP A 31 14.57 1.26 -13.59
C ASP A 31 13.69 0.08 -14.01
N VAL A 32 12.54 0.34 -14.66
CA VAL A 32 11.74 -0.73 -15.29
C VAL A 32 12.59 -1.55 -16.25
N ALA A 33 13.43 -0.91 -17.07
CA ALA A 33 14.33 -1.60 -17.98
C ALA A 33 15.47 -2.32 -17.25
N LYS A 34 16.04 -1.71 -16.21
CA LYS A 34 17.11 -2.31 -15.39
C LYS A 34 16.65 -3.57 -14.63
N MET A 35 15.36 -3.63 -14.29
CA MET A 35 14.73 -4.78 -13.65
C MET A 35 14.36 -5.91 -14.63
N GLY A 36 14.85 -5.87 -15.88
CA GLY A 36 14.54 -6.87 -16.92
C GLY A 36 13.32 -6.53 -17.79
N GLY A 37 12.75 -5.33 -17.64
CA GLY A 37 11.59 -4.90 -18.40
C GLY A 37 10.30 -5.61 -17.99
N THR A 38 9.24 -5.37 -18.75
CA THR A 38 7.91 -5.97 -18.50
C THR A 38 7.72 -7.35 -19.14
N GLN A 39 8.71 -7.80 -19.93
CA GLN A 39 8.63 -9.03 -20.74
C GLN A 39 8.56 -10.32 -19.89
N HIS A 40 9.01 -10.27 -18.64
CA HIS A 40 8.98 -11.41 -17.72
C HIS A 40 7.64 -11.59 -16.98
N PHE A 41 6.73 -10.62 -17.06
CA PHE A 41 5.45 -10.70 -16.37
C PHE A 41 4.40 -11.41 -17.23
N THR A 42 3.92 -12.56 -16.75
CA THR A 42 2.79 -13.26 -17.37
C THR A 42 1.48 -12.51 -17.13
N GLN A 43 0.45 -12.78 -17.94
CA GLN A 43 -0.90 -12.21 -17.73
C GLN A 43 -1.43 -12.48 -16.31
N GLY A 44 -1.17 -13.68 -15.76
CA GLY A 44 -1.55 -14.03 -14.39
C GLY A 44 -0.83 -13.17 -13.34
N MET A 45 0.45 -12.85 -13.55
CA MET A 45 1.20 -11.96 -12.66
C MET A 45 0.63 -10.54 -12.68
N TRP A 46 0.29 -10.01 -13.86
CA TRP A 46 -0.35 -8.70 -13.98
C TRP A 46 -1.69 -8.64 -13.27
N LEU A 47 -2.52 -9.68 -13.42
CA LEU A 47 -3.78 -9.78 -12.70
C LEU A 47 -3.55 -9.84 -11.17
N GLY A 48 -2.56 -10.61 -10.72
CA GLY A 48 -2.17 -10.68 -9.32
C GLY A 48 -1.76 -9.31 -8.75
N ILE A 49 -0.93 -8.55 -9.48
CA ILE A 49 -0.53 -7.20 -9.09
C ILE A 49 -1.75 -6.26 -9.06
N ALA A 50 -2.66 -6.36 -10.03
CA ALA A 50 -3.87 -5.55 -10.06
C ALA A 50 -4.79 -5.83 -8.85
N ILE A 51 -4.99 -7.10 -8.51
CA ILE A 51 -5.76 -7.52 -7.32
C ILE A 51 -5.07 -7.04 -6.04
N LEU A 52 -3.74 -7.12 -5.98
CA LEU A 52 -2.97 -6.62 -4.85
C LEU A 52 -3.17 -5.11 -4.68
N MET A 53 -2.97 -4.33 -5.75
CA MET A 53 -3.00 -2.87 -5.71
C MET A 53 -4.41 -2.27 -5.65
N VAL A 54 -5.46 -3.02 -5.96
CA VAL A 54 -6.83 -2.55 -5.71
C VAL A 54 -7.19 -2.61 -4.22
N MET A 55 -6.55 -3.46 -3.41
CA MET A 55 -6.89 -3.60 -1.99
C MET A 55 -6.82 -2.29 -1.21
N PRO A 56 -5.76 -1.47 -1.30
CA PRO A 56 -5.74 -0.19 -0.62
C PRO A 56 -6.84 0.78 -1.11
N ILE A 57 -7.21 0.74 -2.41
CA ILE A 57 -8.33 1.53 -2.96
C ILE A 57 -9.65 1.08 -2.34
N LEU A 58 -9.86 -0.23 -2.22
CA LEU A 58 -11.03 -0.77 -1.51
C LEU A 58 -11.04 -0.30 -0.06
N MET A 59 -9.88 -0.30 0.61
CA MET A 59 -9.77 0.15 1.99
C MET A 59 -10.10 1.63 2.19
N VAL A 60 -9.90 2.50 1.20
CA VAL A 60 -10.40 3.89 1.24
C VAL A 60 -11.91 3.92 1.45
N VAL A 61 -12.65 3.12 0.67
CA VAL A 61 -14.13 3.05 0.73
C VAL A 61 -14.59 2.29 1.96
N LEU A 62 -14.01 1.12 2.22
CA LEU A 62 -14.37 0.26 3.34
C LEU A 62 -14.12 0.93 4.69
N SER A 63 -13.09 1.77 4.81
CA SER A 63 -12.84 2.54 6.03
C SER A 63 -13.98 3.52 6.34
N LEU A 64 -14.71 3.99 5.34
CA LEU A 64 -15.84 4.91 5.52
C LEU A 64 -17.16 4.16 5.74
N THR A 65 -17.35 3.02 5.06
CA THR A 65 -18.64 2.33 5.01
C THR A 65 -18.80 1.22 6.05
N LEU A 66 -17.73 0.49 6.42
CA LEU A 66 -17.84 -0.64 7.32
C LEU A 66 -18.18 -0.22 8.76
N PRO A 67 -19.06 -0.97 9.45
CA PRO A 67 -19.37 -0.72 10.86
C PRO A 67 -18.22 -1.18 11.76
N TYR A 68 -18.18 -0.61 12.97
CA TYR A 68 -17.35 -1.14 14.04
C TYR A 68 -17.98 -2.46 14.58
N PRO A 69 -17.21 -3.50 14.91
CA PRO A 69 -15.74 -3.58 14.94
C PRO A 69 -15.10 -4.11 13.64
N VAL A 70 -15.88 -4.47 12.61
CA VAL A 70 -15.38 -5.07 11.36
C VAL A 70 -14.33 -4.19 10.69
N ASN A 71 -14.62 -2.88 10.61
CA ASN A 71 -13.73 -1.89 10.01
C ASN A 71 -12.33 -1.85 10.66
N ARG A 72 -12.28 -1.94 12.00
CA ARG A 72 -11.04 -1.96 12.78
C ARG A 72 -10.18 -3.16 12.40
N TRP A 73 -10.76 -4.35 12.40
CA TRP A 73 -10.03 -5.58 12.07
C TRP A 73 -9.60 -5.63 10.61
N ALA A 74 -10.44 -5.18 9.67
CA ALA A 74 -10.07 -5.07 8.27
C ALA A 74 -8.84 -4.17 8.08
N ASN A 75 -8.83 -2.99 8.71
CA ASN A 75 -7.68 -2.08 8.67
C ASN A 75 -6.42 -2.70 9.26
N LEU A 76 -6.52 -3.37 10.40
CA LEU A 76 -5.39 -3.99 11.08
C LEU A 76 -4.75 -5.10 10.21
N ILE A 77 -5.57 -6.03 9.72
CA ILE A 77 -5.11 -7.20 8.96
C ILE A 77 -4.47 -6.75 7.64
N VAL A 78 -5.12 -5.86 6.90
CA VAL A 78 -4.64 -5.43 5.59
C VAL A 78 -3.38 -4.57 5.74
N ALA A 79 -3.30 -3.70 6.75
CA ALA A 79 -2.09 -2.92 7.01
C ALA A 79 -0.89 -3.78 7.41
N VAL A 80 -1.11 -4.80 8.27
CA VAL A 80 -0.04 -5.75 8.65
C VAL A 80 0.43 -6.55 7.43
N PHE A 81 -0.51 -7.00 6.59
CA PHE A 81 -0.17 -7.70 5.35
C PHE A 81 0.70 -6.82 4.43
N PHE A 82 0.30 -5.58 4.15
CA PHE A 82 1.08 -4.68 3.31
C PHE A 82 2.42 -4.28 3.94
N PHE A 83 2.48 -4.13 5.26
CA PHE A 83 3.73 -3.86 5.97
C PHE A 83 4.73 -5.00 5.73
N LEU A 84 4.32 -6.25 5.96
CA LEU A 84 5.17 -7.42 5.76
C LEU A 84 5.53 -7.62 4.29
N PHE A 85 4.58 -7.47 3.38
CA PHE A 85 4.80 -7.56 1.94
C PHE A 85 5.87 -6.57 1.47
N ASN A 86 5.75 -5.30 1.84
CA ASN A 86 6.74 -4.28 1.49
C ASN A 86 8.08 -4.47 2.18
N LEU A 87 8.09 -4.95 3.43
CA LEU A 87 9.32 -5.21 4.17
C LEU A 87 10.15 -6.31 3.48
N VAL A 88 9.49 -7.37 3.00
CA VAL A 88 10.13 -8.44 2.22
C VAL A 88 10.55 -7.94 0.84
N GLY A 89 9.78 -7.04 0.22
CA GLY A 89 10.10 -6.46 -1.08
C GLY A 89 11.23 -5.44 -1.06
N LEU A 90 11.42 -4.70 0.03
CA LEU A 90 12.37 -3.58 0.11
C LEU A 90 13.81 -3.88 -0.38
N PRO A 91 14.42 -5.05 -0.10
CA PRO A 91 15.76 -5.37 -0.58
C PRO A 91 15.88 -5.55 -2.10
N THR A 92 14.77 -5.77 -2.82
CA THR A 92 14.78 -6.07 -4.27
C THR A 92 14.87 -4.82 -5.14
N TYR A 93 14.63 -3.63 -4.57
CA TYR A 93 14.63 -2.38 -5.32
C TYR A 93 16.06 -1.82 -5.46
N PRO A 94 16.52 -1.47 -6.67
CA PRO A 94 17.88 -0.99 -6.92
C PRO A 94 18.08 0.46 -6.47
N SER A 95 17.07 1.33 -6.68
CA SER A 95 17.21 2.77 -6.51
C SER A 95 16.84 3.27 -5.12
N ALA A 96 17.56 4.31 -4.67
CA ALA A 96 17.36 4.92 -3.36
C ALA A 96 15.98 5.59 -3.20
N TYR A 97 15.44 6.19 -4.26
CA TYR A 97 14.12 6.82 -4.21
C TYR A 97 13.02 5.78 -3.95
N ASP A 98 13.12 4.58 -4.54
CA ASP A 98 12.16 3.51 -4.35
C ASP A 98 12.18 3.00 -2.91
N LYS A 99 13.39 2.76 -2.37
CA LYS A 99 13.56 2.38 -0.97
C LYS A 99 12.98 3.43 -0.03
N PHE A 100 13.22 4.72 -0.32
CA PHE A 100 12.64 5.81 0.46
C PHE A 100 11.10 5.79 0.43
N LEU A 101 10.49 5.68 -0.75
CA LEU A 101 9.03 5.64 -0.89
C LEU A 101 8.42 4.41 -0.22
N ILE A 102 9.09 3.25 -0.27
CA ILE A 102 8.63 2.06 0.45
C ILE A 102 8.69 2.28 1.96
N VAL A 103 9.77 2.88 2.49
CA VAL A 103 9.85 3.24 3.92
C VAL A 103 8.73 4.20 4.31
N VAL A 104 8.41 5.20 3.50
CA VAL A 104 7.27 6.09 3.71
C VAL A 104 5.95 5.29 3.70
N GLY A 105 5.79 4.34 2.79
CA GLY A 105 4.66 3.41 2.78
C GLY A 105 4.54 2.55 4.04
N LEU A 106 5.67 2.07 4.59
CA LEU A 106 5.70 1.35 5.87
C LEU A 106 5.21 2.24 7.02
N VAL A 107 5.57 3.53 7.03
CA VAL A 107 5.07 4.50 8.01
C VAL A 107 3.55 4.63 7.92
N PHE A 108 2.98 4.71 6.72
CA PHE A 108 1.51 4.73 6.57
C PHE A 108 0.85 3.46 7.10
N ASN A 109 1.43 2.27 6.86
CA ASN A 109 0.89 1.03 7.44
C ASN A 109 0.94 1.04 8.98
N VAL A 110 2.03 1.53 9.58
CA VAL A 110 2.13 1.69 11.05
C VAL A 110 1.08 2.67 11.57
N LEU A 111 0.86 3.80 10.87
CA LEU A 111 -0.18 4.75 11.23
C LEU A 111 -1.57 4.13 11.13
N THR A 112 -1.87 3.34 10.11
CA THR A 112 -3.13 2.60 9.99
C THR A 112 -3.33 1.66 11.18
N VAL A 113 -2.31 0.88 11.55
CA VAL A 113 -2.35 -0.02 12.73
C VAL A 113 -2.55 0.77 14.01
N TRP A 114 -1.88 1.91 14.17
CA TRP A 114 -2.02 2.77 15.35
C TRP A 114 -3.44 3.32 15.49
N TYR A 115 -3.96 3.97 14.44
CA TYR A 115 -5.31 4.56 14.46
C TYR A 115 -6.40 3.51 14.60
N ALA A 116 -6.26 2.35 13.95
CA ALA A 116 -7.19 1.23 14.12
C ALA A 116 -7.06 0.59 15.52
N GLY A 117 -5.85 0.53 16.08
CA GLY A 117 -5.58 -0.04 17.40
C GLY A 117 -6.21 0.79 18.54
N GLN A 118 -6.09 2.11 18.45
CA GLN A 118 -6.67 3.08 19.40
C GLN A 118 -8.20 3.24 19.25
N TRP A 119 -8.79 2.70 18.19
CA TRP A 119 -10.23 2.78 17.97
C TRP A 119 -10.98 1.81 18.89
N VAL A 120 -11.59 2.35 19.94
CA VAL A 120 -12.45 1.64 20.91
C VAL A 120 -13.91 2.02 20.70
#